data_AF-A0A2E2WI10-F1
#
_entry.id   AF-A0A2E2WI10-F1
#
_cell.length_a   1.000
_cell.length_b   1.000
_cell.length_c   1.000
_cell.angle_alpha   90.00
_cell.angle_beta   90.00
_cell.angle_gamma   90.00
#
_symmetry.space_group_name_H-M   'P 1'
#
loop_
_entity.id
_entity.type
_entity.pdbx_description
1 polymer ?
#
loop_
_entity_poly.entity_id
_entity_poly.type
_entity_poly.pdbx_seq_one_letter_code
_entity_poly.pdbx_strand_id
1 'polypeptide(L)'
;FYLIKDYQRLKEIESNEYNLEWDVKRLISKTNYQLHTDAIKDHVIPTSKKWRKEWEYAEEADILNVAIFGMTAKEWKQANPERHKNGENVRDSASINELIIVSNAESLNAEMIRDGIDKKDRFNKLQEMSKRQLETLNQRDFMKSLKKTSDDVYIIEDKTKDKK
;
A
#
# COMPACT_ATOMS: atom_id res chain seq x y z
N PHE A 1 -1.64 42.56 -10.26
CA PHE A 1 -2.47 41.49 -10.86
C PHE A 1 -1.70 40.18 -11.14
N TYR A 2 -0.36 40.17 -11.17
CA TYR A 2 0.42 38.96 -11.43
C TYR A 2 0.46 37.98 -10.25
N LEU A 3 0.54 38.47 -9.00
CA LEU A 3 0.59 37.63 -7.79
C LEU A 3 -0.58 36.63 -7.66
N ILE A 4 -1.79 37.03 -8.06
CA ILE A 4 -3.00 36.20 -7.94
C ILE A 4 -2.98 35.09 -8.99
N LYS A 5 -2.51 35.38 -10.22
CA LYS A 5 -2.37 34.39 -11.29
C LYS A 5 -1.26 33.38 -10.99
N ASP A 6 -0.12 33.85 -10.48
CA ASP A 6 0.98 32.96 -10.10
C ASP A 6 0.59 32.07 -8.91
N TYR A 7 -0.17 32.59 -7.93
CA TYR A 7 -0.73 31.80 -6.84
C TYR A 7 -1.73 30.74 -7.32
N GLN A 8 -2.62 31.09 -8.26
CA GLN A 8 -3.56 30.14 -8.85
C GLN A 8 -2.84 29.04 -9.64
N ARG A 9 -1.80 29.40 -10.42
CA ARG A 9 -0.99 28.45 -11.17
C ARG A 9 -0.19 27.51 -10.26
N LEU A 10 0.42 28.03 -9.19
CA LEU A 10 1.10 27.22 -8.17
C LEU A 10 0.13 26.23 -7.52
N LYS A 11 -1.07 26.68 -7.17
CA LYS A 11 -2.11 25.85 -6.57
C LYS A 11 -2.60 24.75 -7.51
N GLU A 12 -2.74 25.04 -8.81
CA GLU A 12 -3.11 24.04 -9.83
C GLU A 12 -2.02 22.99 -10.03
N ILE A 13 -0.76 23.40 -10.09
CA ILE A 13 0.38 22.47 -10.26
C ILE A 13 0.53 21.57 -9.03
N GLU A 14 0.53 22.14 -7.81
CA GLU A 14 0.56 21.36 -6.57
C GLU A 14 -0.62 20.39 -6.52
N SER A 15 -1.85 20.87 -6.78
CA SER A 15 -3.03 20.01 -6.78
C SER A 15 -2.92 18.85 -7.78
N ASN A 16 -2.33 19.07 -8.96
CA ASN A 16 -2.21 18.05 -10.00
C ASN A 16 -1.15 16.99 -9.68
N GLU A 17 -0.03 17.39 -9.08
CA GLU A 17 1.04 16.48 -8.64
C GLU A 17 0.58 15.58 -7.49
N TYR A 18 -0.09 16.14 -6.48
CA TYR A 18 -0.69 15.36 -5.40
C TYR A 18 -1.76 14.38 -5.91
N ASN A 19 -2.56 14.80 -6.90
CA ASN A 19 -3.55 13.92 -7.51
C ASN A 19 -2.90 12.74 -8.25
N LEU A 20 -1.82 12.98 -9.01
CA LEU A 20 -1.10 11.93 -9.73
C LEU A 20 -0.43 10.93 -8.78
N GLU A 21 0.23 11.40 -7.73
CA GLU A 21 0.84 10.53 -6.72
C GLU A 21 -0.23 9.67 -6.03
N TRP A 22 -1.38 10.29 -5.71
CA TRP A 22 -2.51 9.60 -5.11
C TRP A 22 -3.12 8.54 -6.05
N ASP A 23 -3.18 8.82 -7.36
CA ASP A 23 -3.66 7.88 -8.36
C ASP A 23 -2.69 6.71 -8.59
N VAL A 24 -1.38 6.96 -8.61
CA VAL A 24 -0.35 5.92 -8.70
C VAL A 24 -0.41 5.01 -7.47
N LYS A 25 -0.53 5.58 -6.26
CA LYS A 25 -0.71 4.82 -5.03
C LYS A 25 -1.94 3.90 -5.10
N ARG A 26 -3.08 4.42 -5.59
CA ARG A 26 -4.31 3.63 -5.76
C ARG A 26 -4.16 2.52 -6.78
N LEU A 27 -3.48 2.78 -7.91
CA LEU A 27 -3.21 1.78 -8.92
C LEU A 27 -2.34 0.64 -8.35
N ILE A 28 -1.24 0.97 -7.67
CA ILE A 28 -0.34 -0.02 -7.07
C ILE A 28 -1.09 -0.88 -6.04
N SER A 29 -1.84 -0.26 -5.13
CA SER A 29 -2.64 -1.00 -4.14
C SER A 29 -3.69 -1.90 -4.79
N LYS A 30 -4.35 -1.45 -5.86
CA LYS A 30 -5.33 -2.27 -6.58
C LYS A 30 -4.69 -3.46 -7.28
N THR A 31 -3.55 -3.25 -7.94
CA THR A 31 -2.79 -4.32 -8.60
C THR A 31 -2.31 -5.34 -7.57
N ASN A 32 -1.83 -4.90 -6.42
CA ASN A 32 -1.31 -5.79 -5.38
C ASN A 32 -2.43 -6.61 -4.71
N TYR A 33 -3.58 -5.99 -4.46
CA TYR A 33 -4.78 -6.71 -4.01
C TYR A 33 -5.20 -7.80 -5.00
N GLN A 34 -5.17 -7.50 -6.30
CA GLN A 34 -5.51 -8.47 -7.35
C GLN A 34 -4.52 -9.64 -7.36
N LEU A 35 -3.22 -9.37 -7.35
CA LEU A 35 -2.17 -10.41 -7.31
C LEU A 35 -2.32 -11.31 -6.09
N HIS A 36 -2.64 -10.74 -4.93
CA HIS A 36 -2.84 -11.47 -3.69
C HIS A 36 -4.08 -12.39 -3.75
N THR A 37 -5.21 -11.85 -4.19
CA THR A 37 -6.44 -12.64 -4.30
C THR A 37 -6.33 -13.76 -5.34
N ASP A 38 -5.63 -13.52 -6.45
CA ASP A 38 -5.33 -14.55 -7.44
C ASP A 38 -4.43 -15.66 -6.87
N ALA A 39 -3.38 -15.32 -6.12
CA ALA A 39 -2.53 -16.32 -5.47
C ALA A 39 -3.31 -17.21 -4.49
N ILE A 40 -4.21 -16.63 -3.69
CA ILE A 40 -5.09 -17.41 -2.79
C ILE A 40 -5.97 -18.35 -3.63
N LYS A 41 -6.61 -17.81 -4.67
CA LYS A 41 -7.51 -18.55 -5.56
C LYS A 41 -6.85 -19.72 -6.26
N ASP A 42 -5.60 -19.56 -6.69
CA ASP A 42 -4.91 -20.53 -7.54
C ASP A 42 -4.10 -21.57 -6.75
N HIS A 43 -3.69 -21.27 -5.51
CA HIS A 43 -2.82 -22.14 -4.73
C HIS A 43 -3.40 -22.60 -3.38
N VAL A 44 -4.17 -21.75 -2.69
CA VAL A 44 -4.77 -22.10 -1.38
C VAL A 44 -6.09 -22.82 -1.59
N ILE A 45 -6.99 -22.22 -2.37
CA ILE A 45 -8.35 -22.69 -2.57
C ILE A 45 -8.44 -24.08 -3.25
N PRO A 46 -7.59 -24.47 -4.22
CA PRO A 46 -7.68 -25.80 -4.84
C PRO A 46 -7.30 -26.93 -3.89
N THR A 47 -6.47 -26.65 -2.89
CA THR A 47 -6.08 -27.59 -1.82
C THR A 47 -7.17 -27.68 -0.73
N SER A 48 -8.16 -26.78 -0.77
CA SER A 48 -9.22 -26.67 0.21
C SER A 48 -10.49 -27.45 -0.12
N LYS A 49 -11.30 -27.66 0.93
CA LYS A 49 -12.66 -28.17 0.77
C LYS A 49 -13.56 -27.04 0.25
N LYS A 50 -14.37 -27.33 -0.80
CA LYS A 50 -15.25 -26.35 -1.46
C LYS A 50 -16.11 -25.47 -0.54
N TRP A 51 -16.52 -25.97 0.63
CA TRP A 51 -17.35 -25.24 1.60
C TRP A 51 -16.57 -24.29 2.52
N ARG A 52 -15.23 -24.34 2.54
CA ARG A 52 -14.39 -23.47 3.37
C ARG A 52 -13.79 -22.27 2.64
N LYS A 53 -14.04 -22.14 1.33
CA LYS A 53 -13.38 -21.12 0.50
C LYS A 53 -13.47 -19.72 1.08
N GLU A 54 -14.67 -19.30 1.51
CA GLU A 54 -14.90 -17.98 2.10
C GLU A 54 -14.12 -17.78 3.40
N TRP A 55 -13.99 -18.82 4.23
CA TRP A 55 -13.20 -18.76 5.46
C TRP A 55 -11.71 -18.68 5.18
N GLU A 56 -11.20 -19.36 4.15
CA GLU A 56 -9.79 -19.26 3.81
C GLU A 56 -9.42 -17.89 3.24
N TYR A 57 -10.27 -17.29 2.41
CA TYR A 57 -10.06 -15.90 1.99
C TYR A 57 -10.05 -14.96 3.20
N ALA A 58 -10.99 -15.12 4.13
CA ALA A 58 -11.03 -14.30 5.34
C ALA A 58 -9.80 -14.51 6.24
N GLU A 59 -9.37 -15.76 6.42
CA GLU A 59 -8.17 -16.08 7.20
C GLU A 59 -6.90 -15.51 6.56
N GLU A 60 -6.72 -15.62 5.24
CA GLU A 60 -5.56 -15.07 4.54
C GLU A 60 -5.53 -13.54 4.58
N ALA A 61 -6.70 -12.90 4.50
CA ALA A 61 -6.81 -11.46 4.70
C ALA A 61 -6.45 -11.05 6.15
N ASP A 62 -6.88 -11.84 7.14
CA ASP A 62 -6.59 -11.58 8.55
C ASP A 62 -5.11 -11.77 8.90
N ILE A 63 -4.36 -12.63 8.20
CA ILE A 63 -2.88 -12.70 8.36
C ILE A 63 -2.26 -11.33 8.12
N LEU A 64 -2.66 -10.64 7.05
CA LEU A 64 -2.16 -9.31 6.73
C LEU A 64 -2.60 -8.29 7.78
N ASN A 65 -3.89 -8.33 8.17
CA ASN A 65 -4.42 -7.39 9.16
C ASN A 65 -3.68 -7.52 10.51
N VAL A 66 -3.47 -8.75 10.98
CA VAL A 66 -2.78 -9.01 12.24
C VAL A 66 -1.29 -8.67 12.13
N ALA A 67 -0.64 -8.96 11.01
CA ALA A 67 0.77 -8.64 10.81
C ALA A 67 1.05 -7.13 10.83
N ILE A 68 0.11 -6.32 10.34
CA ILE A 68 0.28 -4.87 10.15
C ILE A 68 -0.36 -4.06 11.28
N PHE A 69 -1.62 -4.34 11.60
CA PHE A 69 -2.43 -3.58 12.57
C PHE A 69 -2.51 -4.26 13.95
N GLY A 70 -2.03 -5.49 14.08
CA GLY A 70 -2.08 -6.24 15.34
C GLY A 70 -3.47 -6.74 15.72
N MET A 71 -4.45 -6.70 14.80
CA MET A 71 -5.82 -7.13 15.05
C MET A 71 -6.46 -7.73 13.81
N THR A 72 -7.41 -8.63 14.03
CA THR A 72 -8.29 -9.20 13.00
C THR A 72 -9.41 -8.23 12.61
N ALA A 73 -10.05 -8.46 11.46
CA ALA A 73 -11.22 -7.69 11.05
C ALA A 73 -12.36 -7.78 12.08
N LYS A 74 -12.49 -8.93 12.75
CA LYS A 74 -13.49 -9.15 13.80
C LYS A 74 -13.20 -8.33 15.05
N GLU A 75 -11.96 -8.32 15.52
CA GLU A 75 -11.54 -7.51 16.68
C GLU A 75 -11.70 -6.02 16.39
N TRP A 76 -11.33 -5.57 15.18
CA TRP A 76 -11.52 -4.18 14.78
C TRP A 76 -13.01 -3.78 14.81
N LYS A 77 -13.90 -4.64 14.28
CA LYS A 77 -15.35 -4.42 14.31
C LYS A 77 -15.90 -4.34 15.74
N GLN A 78 -15.41 -5.19 16.63
CA GLN A 78 -15.82 -5.18 18.04
C GLN A 78 -15.35 -3.91 18.76
N ALA A 79 -14.16 -3.41 18.43
CA ALA A 79 -13.62 -2.16 18.97
C ALA A 79 -14.28 -0.90 18.34
N ASN A 80 -14.79 -0.99 17.11
CA ASN A 80 -15.33 0.13 16.34
C ASN A 80 -16.77 -0.12 15.82
N PRO A 81 -17.75 -0.39 16.70
CA PRO A 81 -19.09 -0.83 16.28
C PRO A 81 -19.85 0.20 15.46
N GLU A 82 -19.79 1.49 15.81
CA GLU A 82 -20.49 2.56 15.09
C GLU A 82 -19.88 2.84 13.71
N ARG A 83 -18.54 2.81 13.61
CA ARG A 83 -17.84 2.99 12.33
C ARG A 83 -18.11 1.81 11.39
N HIS A 84 -18.13 0.60 11.93
CA HIS A 84 -18.51 -0.58 11.16
C HIS A 84 -19.96 -0.51 10.65
N LYS A 85 -20.91 0.01 11.44
CA LYS A 85 -22.29 0.24 10.97
C LYS A 85 -22.35 1.22 9.80
N ASN A 86 -21.42 2.17 9.73
CA ASN A 86 -21.28 3.10 8.61
C ASN A 86 -20.53 2.52 7.40
N GLY A 87 -20.15 1.24 7.45
CA GLY A 87 -19.48 0.53 6.36
C GLY A 87 -17.96 0.63 6.37
N GLU A 88 -17.36 1.26 7.39
CA GLU A 88 -15.91 1.35 7.50
C GLU A 88 -15.28 -0.01 7.92
N ASN A 89 -14.02 -0.19 7.54
CA ASN A 89 -13.16 -1.30 7.94
C ASN A 89 -11.79 -0.82 8.45
N VAL A 90 -10.95 -1.77 8.86
CA VAL A 90 -9.61 -1.49 9.41
C VAL A 90 -8.73 -0.67 8.46
N ARG A 91 -8.81 -0.91 7.15
CA ARG A 91 -8.01 -0.21 6.14
C ARG A 91 -8.50 1.22 5.89
N ASP A 92 -9.78 1.51 6.10
CA ASP A 92 -10.31 2.88 6.00
C ASP A 92 -9.80 3.78 7.14
N SER A 93 -9.30 3.16 8.22
CA SER A 93 -8.68 3.85 9.36
C SER A 93 -7.16 4.00 9.22
N ALA A 94 -6.56 3.41 8.18
CA ALA A 94 -5.12 3.29 8.06
C ALA A 94 -4.50 4.59 7.52
N SER A 95 -3.32 4.92 8.02
CA SER A 95 -2.47 5.97 7.47
C SER A 95 -1.92 5.59 6.09
N ILE A 96 -1.44 6.57 5.34
CA ILE A 96 -0.81 6.34 4.03
C ILE A 96 0.38 5.36 4.14
N ASN A 97 1.18 5.49 5.20
CA ASN A 97 2.32 4.59 5.45
C ASN A 97 1.86 3.15 5.67
N GLU A 98 0.81 2.95 6.47
CA GLU A 98 0.24 1.62 6.70
C GLU A 98 -0.36 1.04 5.41
N LEU A 99 -1.02 1.85 4.58
CA LEU A 99 -1.53 1.40 3.27
C LEU A 99 -0.42 0.97 2.31
N ILE A 100 0.73 1.66 2.32
CA ILE A 100 1.92 1.24 1.55
C ILE A 100 2.42 -0.13 2.04
N ILE A 101 2.49 -0.32 3.37
CA ILE A 101 2.91 -1.59 3.96
C ILE A 101 1.93 -2.70 3.61
N VAL A 102 0.62 -2.46 3.67
CA VAL A 102 -0.42 -3.41 3.22
C VAL A 102 -0.18 -3.84 1.79
N SER A 103 0.04 -2.89 0.90
CA SER A 103 0.29 -3.13 -0.52
C SER A 103 1.55 -3.99 -0.75
N ASN A 104 2.63 -3.71 -0.02
CA ASN A 104 3.86 -4.52 -0.06
C ASN A 104 3.65 -5.93 0.51
N ALA A 105 2.90 -6.03 1.61
CA ALA A 105 2.58 -7.28 2.29
C ALA A 105 1.74 -8.20 1.40
N GLU A 106 0.76 -7.66 0.68
CA GLU A 106 -0.06 -8.39 -0.30
C GLU A 106 0.80 -9.03 -1.39
N SER A 107 1.71 -8.25 -1.97
CA SER A 107 2.63 -8.73 -3.01
C SER A 107 3.56 -9.84 -2.49
N LEU A 108 4.20 -9.60 -1.34
CA LEU A 108 5.12 -10.58 -0.76
C LEU A 108 4.37 -11.86 -0.35
N ASN A 109 3.19 -11.73 0.24
CA ASN A 109 2.39 -12.88 0.64
C ASN A 109 1.94 -13.70 -0.57
N ALA A 110 1.59 -13.06 -1.69
CA ALA A 110 1.26 -13.74 -2.94
C ALA A 110 2.42 -14.62 -3.43
N GLU A 111 3.65 -14.10 -3.48
CA GLU A 111 4.81 -14.90 -3.89
C GLU A 111 5.08 -16.05 -2.93
N MET A 112 5.03 -15.80 -1.61
CA MET A 112 5.24 -16.85 -0.62
C MET A 112 4.17 -17.96 -0.68
N ILE A 113 2.93 -17.62 -1.05
CA ILE A 113 1.88 -18.60 -1.31
C ILE A 113 2.25 -19.47 -2.52
N ARG A 114 2.76 -18.86 -3.61
CA ARG A 114 3.20 -19.59 -4.81
C ARG A 114 4.38 -20.52 -4.52
N ASP A 115 5.30 -20.05 -3.67
CA ASP A 115 6.46 -20.83 -3.21
C ASP A 115 6.07 -21.93 -2.21
N GLY A 116 4.81 -22.03 -1.80
CA GLY A 116 4.33 -23.05 -0.88
C GLY A 116 4.79 -22.87 0.56
N ILE A 117 5.15 -21.65 0.96
CA ILE A 117 5.59 -21.35 2.33
C ILE A 117 4.40 -21.45 3.29
N ASP A 118 4.61 -22.14 4.42
CA ASP A 118 3.56 -22.32 5.42
C ASP A 118 3.05 -20.99 6.00
N LYS A 119 1.76 -20.97 6.34
CA LYS A 119 1.03 -19.82 6.88
C LYS A 119 1.76 -19.16 8.05
N LYS A 120 2.31 -19.95 8.98
CA LYS A 120 3.00 -19.44 10.17
C LYS A 120 4.28 -18.69 9.80
N ASP A 121 5.06 -19.23 8.87
CA ASP A 121 6.31 -18.63 8.43
C ASP A 121 6.07 -17.36 7.61
N ARG A 122 5.02 -17.38 6.78
CA ARG A 122 4.52 -16.19 6.07
C ARG A 122 4.16 -15.08 7.06
N PHE A 123 3.36 -15.39 8.08
CA PHE A 123 2.98 -14.42 9.12
C PHE A 123 4.20 -13.79 9.80
N ASN A 124 5.17 -14.59 10.24
CA ASN A 124 6.37 -14.08 10.91
C ASN A 124 7.17 -13.13 10.00
N LYS A 125 7.37 -13.50 8.73
CA LYS A 125 8.05 -12.66 7.73
C LYS A 125 7.30 -11.35 7.48
N LEU A 126 5.98 -11.41 7.35
CA LEU A 126 5.14 -10.24 7.11
C LEU A 126 5.16 -9.29 8.31
N GLN A 127 5.11 -9.81 9.53
CA GLN A 127 5.16 -9.01 10.75
C GLN A 127 6.53 -8.32 10.90
N GLU A 128 7.63 -9.03 10.67
CA GLU A 128 8.97 -8.47 10.71
C GLU A 128 9.15 -7.35 9.66
N MET A 129 8.72 -7.63 8.41
CA MET A 129 8.74 -6.66 7.33
C MET A 129 7.91 -5.42 7.69
N SER A 130 6.71 -5.60 8.23
CA SER A 130 5.79 -4.50 8.56
C SER A 130 6.39 -3.58 9.62
N LYS A 131 6.97 -4.14 10.70
CA LYS A 131 7.67 -3.36 11.74
C LYS A 131 8.81 -2.52 11.15
N ARG A 132 9.69 -3.15 10.38
CA ARG A 132 10.84 -2.48 9.76
C ARG A 132 10.43 -1.37 8.78
N GLN A 133 9.41 -1.64 7.95
CA GLN A 133 8.90 -0.65 7.00
C GLN A 133 8.23 0.51 7.74
N LEU A 134 7.42 0.24 8.76
CA LEU A 134 6.74 1.28 9.54
C LEU A 134 7.74 2.20 10.25
N GLU A 135 8.80 1.66 10.86
CA GLU A 135 9.90 2.43 11.44
C GLU A 135 10.54 3.35 10.40
N THR A 136 10.83 2.82 9.20
CA THR A 136 11.47 3.59 8.12
C THR A 136 10.55 4.67 7.55
N LEU A 137 9.27 4.34 7.32
CA LEU A 137 8.29 5.24 6.73
C LEU A 137 7.85 6.33 7.71
N ASN A 138 7.85 6.06 9.02
CA ASN A 138 7.52 7.07 10.03
C ASN A 138 8.71 8.00 10.35
N GLN A 139 9.94 7.52 10.20
CA GLN A 139 11.15 8.36 10.33
C GLN A 139 11.34 9.29 9.13
N ARG A 140 10.86 8.88 7.95
CA ARG A 140 10.93 9.68 6.74
C ARG A 140 9.62 10.43 6.56
N ASP A 141 9.67 11.75 6.68
CA ASP A 141 8.58 12.62 6.27
C ASP A 141 8.41 12.47 4.75
N PHE A 142 7.64 11.47 4.28
CA PHE A 142 7.57 11.09 2.86
C PHE A 142 7.03 12.23 1.97
N MET A 143 6.31 13.17 2.56
CA MET A 143 5.91 14.42 1.91
C MET A 143 7.11 15.31 1.54
N LYS A 144 8.31 15.07 2.08
CA LYS A 144 9.56 15.75 1.72
C LYS A 144 10.44 14.99 0.73
N SER A 145 10.16 13.71 0.44
CA SER A 145 11.02 12.85 -0.39
C SER A 145 10.50 12.58 -1.80
N LEU A 146 9.28 13.05 -2.12
CA LEU A 146 8.89 13.27 -3.52
C LEU A 146 9.87 14.29 -4.10
N LYS A 147 10.66 13.84 -5.06
CA LYS A 147 11.64 14.69 -5.73
C LYS A 147 10.84 15.75 -6.48
N LYS A 148 10.71 16.95 -5.90
CA LYS A 148 10.37 18.17 -6.64
C LYS A 148 11.32 18.21 -7.82
N THR A 149 10.80 17.94 -9.00
CA THR A 149 11.67 17.69 -10.16
C THR A 149 12.24 19.05 -10.69
N SER A 150 11.76 20.18 -10.11
CA SER A 150 12.38 21.51 -9.84
C SER A 150 11.57 22.69 -10.41
N ASP A 151 11.74 23.88 -9.82
CA ASP A 151 10.95 25.11 -10.04
C ASP A 151 11.25 25.79 -11.40
N ASP A 152 10.98 25.12 -12.51
CA ASP A 152 10.90 25.61 -13.92
C ASP A 152 11.96 25.02 -14.90
N VAL A 153 11.47 24.16 -15.82
CA VAL A 153 12.09 23.67 -17.10
C VAL A 153 13.24 22.66 -17.02
N TYR A 154 13.09 21.49 -17.70
CA TYR A 154 14.16 20.50 -17.91
C TYR A 154 14.95 20.78 -19.19
N ILE A 155 16.26 21.01 -19.07
CA ILE A 155 17.22 20.82 -20.16
C ILE A 155 18.04 19.56 -19.82
N ILE A 156 18.11 18.62 -20.75
CA ILE A 156 18.98 17.46 -20.67
C ILE A 156 20.41 17.95 -20.93
N GLU A 157 21.25 18.05 -19.90
CA GLU A 157 22.70 18.22 -20.11
C GLU A 157 23.30 16.88 -20.55
N ASP A 158 23.55 16.77 -21.85
CA ASP A 158 24.30 15.68 -22.43
C ASP A 158 25.80 15.88 -22.12
N LYS A 159 26.34 15.11 -21.18
CA LYS A 159 27.76 15.18 -20.75
C LYS A 159 28.72 14.56 -21.79
N THR A 160 28.57 14.88 -23.08
CA THR A 160 29.55 14.52 -24.10
C THR A 160 29.72 15.59 -25.17
N LYS A 161 30.67 16.50 -24.91
CA LYS A 161 31.39 17.47 -25.78
C LYS A 161 31.53 18.75 -24.95
N ASP A 162 32.68 19.08 -24.37
CA ASP A 162 33.88 19.41 -25.11
C ASP A 162 35.17 18.97 -24.38
N LYS A 163 35.92 18.07 -25.02
CA LYS A 163 37.37 18.16 -25.05
C LYS A 163 37.71 18.95 -26.31
N LYS A 164 38.10 20.22 -26.16
CA LYS A 164 39.21 20.87 -26.88
C LYS A 164 39.39 22.30 -26.43
#